data_AF-A0A3D4H4U5-F1
#
_entry.id   AF-A0A3D4H4U5-F1
#
_cell.length_a   1.000
_cell.length_b   1.000
_cell.length_c   1.000
_cell.angle_alpha   90.00
_cell.angle_beta   90.00
_cell.angle_gamma   90.00
#
_symmetry.space_group_name_H-M   'P 1'
#
loop_
_entity.id
_entity.type
_entity.pdbx_description
1 polymer ?
#
loop_
_entity_poly.entity_id
_entity_poly.type
_entity_poly.pdbx_seq_one_letter_code
_entity_poly.pdbx_strand_id
1 'polypeptide(L)'
;MSDLVEFGLDPATSAEIWVPKEDAERWNGLPSTGRSNCRIQAYEWEGEEMDLGQVSGDCVFLVADGLADPADAVEAFYEWLQESEYELGRVICVVDCLRASNEEKLIPWYDCCIHFSDVVLLANRNGVSNKWVDAFKERYTKQYYPCLFEFVKKGRVSNPSLILVSEVRRMTKLFDDVDEFVFDDDEEEDQPFEGEESNAGDPGKDPFLARRGSGQRQNPVPDIRSLGIFQ
;
A
#
# COMPACT_ATOMS: atom_id res chain seq x y z
N MET A 1 7.55 -2.77 10.66
CA MET A 1 6.20 -2.83 11.27
C MET A 1 6.24 -2.70 12.79
N SER A 2 7.00 -3.53 13.52
CA SER A 2 7.12 -3.42 14.99
C SER A 2 7.43 -1.99 15.48
N ASP A 3 8.36 -1.30 14.84
CA ASP A 3 8.69 0.10 15.18
C ASP A 3 7.49 1.07 15.05
N LEU A 4 6.64 0.89 14.03
CA LEU A 4 5.43 1.71 13.85
C LEU A 4 4.38 1.43 14.93
N VAL A 5 4.20 0.16 15.29
CA VAL A 5 3.21 -0.26 16.29
C VAL A 5 3.66 0.11 17.71
N GLU A 6 4.93 -0.08 18.02
CA GLU A 6 5.50 0.20 19.34
C GLU A 6 5.64 1.70 19.62
N PHE A 7 6.04 2.49 18.62
CA PHE A 7 6.42 3.89 18.82
C PHE A 7 5.58 4.90 18.03
N GLY A 8 4.72 4.43 17.11
CA GLY A 8 3.89 5.30 16.29
C GLY A 8 2.49 5.52 16.85
N LEU A 9 1.88 4.49 17.44
CA LEU A 9 0.52 4.53 18.00
C LEU A 9 0.49 5.08 19.42
N ASP A 10 -0.59 5.79 19.76
CA ASP A 10 -0.90 6.14 21.16
C ASP A 10 -0.91 4.87 22.02
N PRO A 11 -0.27 4.82 23.21
CA PRO A 11 -0.19 3.63 24.05
C PRO A 11 -1.54 2.98 24.41
N ALA A 12 -2.63 3.74 24.43
CA ALA A 12 -3.97 3.22 24.73
C ALA A 12 -4.61 2.48 23.54
N THR A 13 -4.23 2.81 22.30
CA THR A 13 -4.79 2.20 21.08
C THR A 13 -4.48 0.71 21.03
N SER A 14 -5.51 -0.13 21.02
CA SER A 14 -5.34 -1.57 20.75
C SER A 14 -5.01 -1.78 19.27
N ALA A 15 -4.07 -2.69 18.99
CA ALA A 15 -3.59 -2.92 17.64
C ALA A 15 -3.69 -4.40 17.23
N GLU A 16 -4.01 -4.65 15.97
CA GLU A 16 -3.91 -5.97 15.38
C GLU A 16 -3.00 -5.92 14.16
N ILE A 17 -2.09 -6.88 14.04
CA ILE A 17 -1.24 -7.07 12.88
C ILE A 17 -1.66 -8.37 12.20
N TRP A 18 -2.02 -8.28 10.94
CA TRP A 18 -2.39 -9.42 10.12
C TRP A 18 -1.33 -9.65 9.05
N VAL A 19 -0.79 -10.86 9.04
CA VAL A 19 0.29 -11.29 8.14
C VAL A 19 -0.24 -12.42 7.25
N PRO A 20 0.08 -12.46 5.95
CA PRO A 20 -0.32 -13.57 5.11
C PRO A 20 0.30 -14.85 5.68
N LYS A 21 -0.49 -15.92 5.75
CA LYS A 21 -0.03 -17.21 6.29
C LYS A 21 1.24 -17.71 5.61
N GLU A 22 1.32 -17.58 4.28
CA GLU A 22 2.52 -17.94 3.52
C GLU A 22 3.76 -17.14 3.96
N ASP A 23 3.62 -15.83 4.21
CA ASP A 23 4.72 -15.00 4.69
C ASP A 23 5.14 -15.38 6.11
N ALA A 24 4.19 -15.64 7.00
CA ALA A 24 4.48 -16.13 8.34
C ALA A 24 5.25 -17.46 8.29
N GLU A 25 4.88 -18.39 7.40
CA GLU A 25 5.61 -19.64 7.19
C GLU A 25 7.03 -19.39 6.65
N ARG A 26 7.18 -18.53 5.63
CA ARG A 26 8.48 -18.12 5.07
C ARG A 26 9.41 -17.50 6.12
N TRP A 27 8.85 -16.79 7.10
CA TRP A 27 9.62 -16.15 8.18
C TRP A 27 9.88 -17.07 9.38
N ASN A 28 9.44 -18.34 9.31
CA ASN A 28 9.48 -19.31 10.42
C ASN A 28 8.67 -18.86 11.65
N GLY A 29 7.54 -18.20 11.41
CA GLY A 29 6.58 -17.79 12.42
C GLY A 29 6.13 -16.34 12.24
N LEU A 30 5.13 -15.96 13.04
CA LEU A 30 4.68 -14.58 13.13
C LEU A 30 5.77 -13.69 13.75
N PRO A 31 5.89 -12.43 13.31
CA PRO A 31 6.77 -11.48 13.96
C PRO A 31 6.34 -11.25 15.41
N SER A 32 7.20 -10.63 16.21
CA SER A 32 6.89 -10.21 17.58
C SER A 32 6.92 -8.69 17.71
N THR A 33 6.21 -8.21 18.72
CA THR A 33 6.15 -6.80 19.13
C THR A 33 6.30 -6.73 20.63
N GLY A 34 6.99 -5.70 21.13
CA GLY A 34 7.11 -5.41 22.56
C GLY A 34 5.84 -4.80 23.16
N ARG A 35 4.83 -4.51 22.33
CA ARG A 35 3.58 -3.87 22.73
C ARG A 35 2.58 -4.89 23.28
N SER A 36 2.15 -4.72 24.53
CA SER A 36 1.27 -5.67 25.23
C SER A 36 -0.19 -5.67 24.76
N ASN A 37 -0.69 -4.56 24.22
CA ASN A 37 -2.03 -4.43 23.63
C ASN A 37 -2.01 -4.59 22.10
N CYS A 38 -1.12 -5.43 21.59
CA CYS A 38 -1.05 -5.77 20.18
C CYS A 38 -1.16 -7.28 19.99
N ARG A 39 -2.08 -7.71 19.11
CA ARG A 39 -2.16 -9.09 18.65
C ARG A 39 -1.54 -9.20 17.25
N ILE A 40 -0.90 -10.33 16.99
CA ILE A 40 -0.37 -10.65 15.67
C ILE A 40 -1.01 -11.97 15.24
N GLN A 41 -1.64 -11.98 14.07
CA GLN A 41 -2.40 -13.10 13.54
C GLN A 41 -2.01 -13.36 12.08
N ALA A 42 -2.21 -14.60 11.64
CA ALA A 42 -2.09 -14.95 10.24
C ALA A 42 -3.46 -14.88 9.56
N TYR A 43 -3.51 -14.48 8.30
CA TYR A 43 -4.73 -14.50 7.48
C TYR A 43 -4.51 -15.32 6.20
N GLU A 44 -5.59 -15.83 5.61
CA GLU A 44 -5.54 -16.58 4.36
C GLU A 44 -5.74 -15.65 3.15
N TRP A 45 -4.93 -15.84 2.13
CA TRP A 45 -4.90 -15.04 0.89
C TRP A 45 -4.80 -16.00 -0.29
N GLU A 46 -5.83 -16.04 -1.13
CA GLU A 46 -5.88 -16.95 -2.29
C GLU A 46 -5.72 -16.23 -3.64
N GLY A 47 -5.28 -14.97 -3.64
CA GLY A 47 -5.03 -14.18 -4.85
C GLY A 47 -6.21 -13.31 -5.30
N GLU A 48 -7.41 -13.58 -4.80
CA GLU A 48 -8.64 -12.82 -5.12
C GLU A 48 -9.35 -12.32 -3.86
N GLU A 49 -9.32 -13.09 -2.76
CA GLU A 49 -10.04 -12.78 -1.52
C GLU A 49 -9.11 -12.82 -0.30
N MET A 50 -9.31 -11.88 0.63
CA MET A 50 -8.60 -11.81 1.92
C MET A 50 -9.52 -12.20 3.07
N ASP A 51 -9.23 -13.32 3.75
CA ASP A 51 -9.96 -13.73 4.95
C ASP A 51 -9.18 -13.40 6.22
N LEU A 52 -9.50 -12.23 6.80
CA LEU A 52 -8.94 -11.71 8.05
C LEU A 52 -9.67 -12.24 9.30
N GLY A 53 -10.69 -13.09 9.17
CA GLY A 53 -11.51 -13.53 10.30
C GLY A 53 -12.11 -12.35 11.10
N GLN A 54 -12.24 -12.51 12.43
CA GLN A 54 -12.79 -11.45 13.28
C GLN A 54 -11.71 -10.46 13.71
N VAL A 55 -11.82 -9.23 13.21
CA VAL A 55 -10.98 -8.09 13.61
C VAL A 55 -11.67 -7.28 14.72
N SER A 56 -10.91 -6.81 15.71
CA SER A 56 -11.45 -6.16 16.91
C SER A 56 -10.61 -5.01 17.48
N GLY A 57 -9.40 -4.78 16.96
CA GLY A 57 -8.50 -3.75 17.43
C GLY A 57 -8.88 -2.37 16.91
N ASP A 58 -8.57 -1.32 17.67
CA ASP A 58 -8.82 0.07 17.27
C ASP A 58 -8.01 0.44 16.01
N CYS A 59 -6.85 -0.18 15.82
CA CYS A 59 -5.99 0.02 14.67
C CYS A 59 -5.53 -1.32 14.09
N VAL A 60 -5.64 -1.47 12.77
CA VAL A 60 -5.32 -2.71 12.06
C VAL A 60 -4.18 -2.45 11.09
N PHE A 61 -3.12 -3.26 11.19
CA PHE A 61 -2.02 -3.30 10.26
C PHE A 61 -2.16 -4.55 9.41
N LEU A 62 -2.44 -4.38 8.13
CA LEU A 62 -2.45 -5.47 7.18
C LEU A 62 -1.12 -5.50 6.43
N VAL A 63 -0.43 -6.64 6.45
CA VAL A 63 0.73 -6.90 5.59
C VAL A 63 0.22 -7.59 4.34
N ALA A 64 0.44 -7.02 3.16
CA ALA A 64 0.19 -7.72 1.91
C ALA A 64 1.27 -8.80 1.65
N ASP A 65 0.92 -9.86 0.92
CA ASP A 65 1.87 -10.88 0.46
C ASP A 65 2.97 -10.23 -0.38
N GLY A 66 4.20 -10.25 0.14
CA GLY A 66 5.34 -9.58 -0.48
C GLY A 66 5.76 -10.15 -1.83
N LEU A 67 5.19 -11.28 -2.26
CA LEU A 67 5.44 -11.89 -3.56
C LEU A 67 4.21 -11.91 -4.49
N ALA A 68 3.06 -11.41 -4.04
CA ALA A 68 1.86 -11.30 -4.87
C ALA A 68 1.95 -10.15 -5.88
N ASP A 69 1.00 -10.15 -6.83
CA ASP A 69 0.73 -8.96 -7.63
C ASP A 69 0.13 -7.88 -6.69
N PRO A 70 0.73 -6.67 -6.61
CA PRO A 70 0.23 -5.63 -5.72
C PRO A 70 -1.17 -5.15 -6.10
N ALA A 71 -1.53 -5.21 -7.39
CA ALA A 71 -2.86 -4.82 -7.86
C ALA A 71 -3.94 -5.77 -7.34
N ASP A 72 -3.69 -7.08 -7.38
CA ASP A 72 -4.60 -8.09 -6.87
C ASP A 72 -4.79 -7.93 -5.35
N ALA A 73 -3.69 -7.72 -4.61
CA ALA A 73 -3.75 -7.48 -3.17
C ALA A 73 -4.53 -6.20 -2.81
N VAL A 74 -4.38 -5.13 -3.61
CA VAL A 74 -5.10 -3.86 -3.38
C VAL A 74 -6.58 -3.99 -3.72
N GLU A 75 -6.96 -4.68 -4.79
CA GLU A 75 -8.38 -4.93 -5.11
C GLU A 75 -9.06 -5.71 -3.98
N ALA A 76 -8.46 -6.82 -3.54
CA ALA A 76 -9.04 -7.62 -2.47
C ALA A 76 -9.11 -6.88 -1.13
N PHE A 77 -8.09 -6.07 -0.83
CA PHE A 77 -8.13 -5.19 0.34
C PHE A 77 -9.23 -4.14 0.22
N TYR A 78 -9.42 -3.56 -0.97
CA TYR A 78 -10.49 -2.59 -1.21
C TYR A 78 -11.87 -3.21 -0.97
N GLU A 79 -12.12 -4.41 -1.51
CA GLU A 79 -13.36 -5.16 -1.28
C GLU A 79 -13.58 -5.43 0.22
N TRP A 80 -12.57 -5.94 0.92
CA TRP A 80 -12.64 -6.16 2.37
C TRP A 80 -12.93 -4.86 3.15
N LEU A 81 -12.28 -3.76 2.77
CA LEU A 81 -12.44 -2.46 3.44
C LEU A 81 -13.88 -1.95 3.31
N GLN A 82 -14.50 -2.09 2.13
CA GLN A 82 -15.90 -1.67 1.88
C GLN A 82 -16.91 -2.42 2.76
N GLU A 83 -16.62 -3.65 3.16
CA GLU A 83 -17.49 -4.44 4.04
C GLU A 83 -17.17 -4.25 5.53
N SER A 84 -16.08 -3.54 5.85
CA SER A 84 -15.60 -3.32 7.20
C SER A 84 -16.15 -2.00 7.80
N GLU A 85 -16.02 -1.84 9.11
CA GLU A 85 -16.27 -0.56 9.81
C GLU A 85 -15.00 0.31 9.91
N TYR A 86 -13.92 -0.05 9.21
CA TYR A 86 -12.64 0.64 9.26
C TYR A 86 -12.51 1.69 8.16
N GLU A 87 -11.77 2.75 8.46
CA GLU A 87 -11.28 3.71 7.48
C GLU A 87 -9.81 3.43 7.17
N LEU A 88 -9.42 3.63 5.90
CA LEU A 88 -8.03 3.49 5.49
C LEU A 88 -7.17 4.62 6.05
N GLY A 89 -6.28 4.30 6.99
CA GLY A 89 -5.31 5.25 7.51
C GLY A 89 -4.16 5.54 6.54
N ARG A 90 -3.46 4.50 6.09
CA ARG A 90 -2.23 4.60 5.28
C ARG A 90 -1.95 3.36 4.45
N VAL A 91 -1.47 3.56 3.23
CA VAL A 91 -0.76 2.53 2.46
C VAL A 91 0.74 2.81 2.51
N ILE A 92 1.53 1.82 2.95
CA ILE A 92 2.98 1.94 3.14
C ILE A 92 3.71 0.91 2.29
N CYS A 93 4.51 1.35 1.33
CA CYS A 93 5.43 0.49 0.58
C CYS A 93 6.79 0.44 1.29
N VAL A 94 7.35 -0.77 1.45
CA VAL A 94 8.72 -0.96 1.92
C VAL A 94 9.59 -1.40 0.75
N VAL A 95 10.57 -0.57 0.39
CA VAL A 95 11.52 -0.86 -0.68
C VAL A 95 12.81 -1.42 -0.08
N ASP A 96 13.18 -2.64 -0.47
CA ASP A 96 14.54 -3.14 -0.23
C ASP A 96 15.46 -2.52 -1.29
N CYS A 97 16.16 -1.44 -0.91
CA CYS A 97 16.99 -0.69 -1.84
C CYS A 97 18.12 -1.53 -2.43
N LEU A 98 18.71 -2.45 -1.66
CA LEU A 98 19.80 -3.29 -2.16
C LEU A 98 19.28 -4.22 -3.25
N ARG A 99 18.16 -4.89 -2.99
CA ARG A 99 17.55 -5.80 -3.96
C ARG A 99 17.06 -5.06 -5.20
N ALA A 100 16.33 -3.95 -5.03
CA ALA A 100 15.87 -3.10 -6.13
C ALA A 100 17.04 -2.55 -6.97
N SER A 101 18.18 -2.24 -6.36
CA SER A 101 19.36 -1.76 -7.09
C SER A 101 20.09 -2.83 -7.89
N ASN A 102 19.92 -4.11 -7.53
CA ASN A 102 20.57 -5.25 -8.18
C ASN A 102 19.66 -5.93 -9.21
N GLU A 103 18.34 -5.78 -9.11
CA GLU A 103 17.36 -6.38 -10.01
C GLU A 103 16.40 -5.32 -10.55
N GLU A 104 16.73 -4.76 -11.72
CA GLU A 104 15.91 -3.73 -12.37
C GLU A 104 14.50 -4.21 -12.73
N LYS A 105 14.27 -5.54 -12.87
CA LYS A 105 12.94 -6.10 -13.10
C LYS A 105 11.98 -5.91 -11.94
N LEU A 106 12.48 -5.57 -10.74
CA LEU A 106 11.63 -5.22 -9.60
C LEU A 106 11.06 -3.80 -9.70
N ILE A 107 11.65 -2.93 -10.53
CA ILE A 107 11.23 -1.52 -10.59
C ILE A 107 9.75 -1.38 -11.04
N PRO A 108 9.26 -2.07 -12.09
CA PRO A 108 7.84 -2.01 -12.44
C PRO A 108 6.91 -2.57 -11.36
N TRP A 109 7.35 -3.56 -10.57
CA TRP A 109 6.58 -4.07 -9.44
C TRP A 109 6.50 -3.02 -8.32
N TYR A 110 7.61 -2.35 -8.01
CA TYR A 110 7.62 -1.23 -7.06
C TYR A 110 6.86 0.00 -7.58
N ASP A 111 6.86 0.28 -8.88
CA ASP A 111 6.05 1.35 -9.46
C ASP A 111 4.56 1.13 -9.12
N CYS A 112 4.07 -0.11 -9.23
CA CYS A 112 2.71 -0.47 -8.83
C CYS A 112 2.48 -0.30 -7.32
N CYS A 113 3.36 -0.82 -6.46
CA CYS A 113 3.23 -0.62 -5.02
C CYS A 113 3.20 0.86 -4.63
N ILE A 114 4.06 1.68 -5.24
CA ILE A 114 4.23 3.10 -4.91
C ILE A 114 3.04 3.92 -5.42
N HIS A 115 2.41 3.53 -6.53
CA HIS A 115 1.17 4.16 -7.02
C HIS A 115 0.05 4.14 -5.97
N PHE A 116 -0.08 3.04 -5.23
CA PHE A 116 -1.06 2.90 -4.15
C PHE A 116 -0.60 3.50 -2.82
N SER A 117 0.67 3.89 -2.67
CA SER A 117 1.26 4.21 -1.38
C SER A 117 1.19 5.69 -1.01
N ASP A 118 0.90 5.96 0.25
CA ASP A 118 1.05 7.28 0.86
C ASP A 118 2.49 7.52 1.35
N VAL A 119 3.18 6.44 1.75
CA VAL A 119 4.55 6.47 2.29
C VAL A 119 5.40 5.36 1.65
N VAL A 120 6.63 5.71 1.30
CA VAL A 120 7.65 4.79 0.80
C VAL A 120 8.82 4.75 1.78
N LEU A 121 9.01 3.59 2.41
CA LEU A 121 10.08 3.31 3.35
C LEU A 121 11.27 2.69 2.62
N LEU A 122 12.38 3.42 2.55
CA LEU A 122 13.62 3.01 1.91
C LEU A 122 14.49 2.21 2.91
N ALA A 123 14.38 0.89 2.85
CA ALA A 123 15.06 -0.07 3.71
C ALA A 123 16.27 -0.72 3.03
N ASN A 124 17.10 -1.40 3.83
CA ASN A 124 18.25 -2.18 3.37
C ASN A 124 19.18 -1.45 2.36
N ARG A 125 19.45 -0.16 2.57
CA ARG A 125 20.35 0.65 1.71
C ARG A 125 21.85 0.33 1.85
N ASN A 126 22.23 -0.72 2.56
CA ASN A 126 23.64 -1.04 2.78
C ASN A 126 24.27 -1.49 1.45
N GLY A 127 25.34 -0.82 1.03
CA GLY A 127 25.98 -1.09 -0.27
C GLY A 127 25.31 -0.42 -1.48
N VAL A 128 24.22 0.32 -1.26
CA VAL A 128 23.54 1.08 -2.33
C VAL A 128 24.12 2.50 -2.40
N SER A 129 24.47 2.95 -3.60
CA SER A 129 25.00 4.30 -3.79
C SER A 129 23.91 5.37 -3.56
N ASN A 130 24.29 6.52 -2.99
CA ASN A 130 23.36 7.65 -2.85
C ASN A 130 22.82 8.09 -4.23
N LYS A 131 23.65 8.03 -5.28
CA LYS A 131 23.23 8.34 -6.66
C LYS A 131 22.04 7.48 -7.11
N TRP A 132 22.05 6.19 -6.80
CA TRP A 132 20.94 5.30 -7.14
C TRP A 132 19.67 5.67 -6.35
N VAL A 133 19.81 5.92 -5.05
CA VAL A 133 18.68 6.30 -4.19
C VAL A 133 18.05 7.62 -4.66
N ASP A 134 18.87 8.61 -4.98
CA ASP A 134 18.42 9.92 -5.46
C ASP A 134 17.70 9.76 -6.81
N ALA A 135 18.26 8.97 -7.74
CA ALA A 135 17.63 8.68 -9.03
C ALA A 135 16.29 7.91 -8.88
N PHE A 136 16.23 6.97 -7.94
CA PHE A 136 15.01 6.23 -7.62
C PHE A 136 13.91 7.17 -7.13
N LYS A 137 14.22 8.08 -6.19
CA LYS A 137 13.25 9.09 -5.73
C LYS A 137 12.86 10.08 -6.85
N GLU A 138 13.84 10.57 -7.61
CA GLU A 138 13.63 11.56 -8.66
C GLU A 138 12.68 11.04 -9.76
N ARG A 139 12.68 9.72 -10.03
CA ARG A 139 11.72 9.07 -10.94
C ARG A 139 10.27 9.39 -10.57
N TYR A 140 9.92 9.33 -9.28
CA TYR A 140 8.56 9.54 -8.79
C TYR A 140 8.24 11.02 -8.64
N THR A 141 9.21 11.83 -8.17
CA THR A 141 9.04 13.30 -8.09
C THR A 141 8.79 13.93 -9.46
N LYS A 142 9.46 13.46 -10.52
CA LYS A 142 9.22 13.94 -11.90
C LYS A 142 7.84 13.59 -12.44
N GLN A 143 7.22 12.56 -11.89
CA GLN A 143 5.85 12.12 -12.21
C GLN A 143 4.83 12.70 -11.22
N TYR A 144 5.24 13.63 -10.36
CA TYR A 144 4.39 14.31 -9.38
C TYR A 144 3.74 13.38 -8.34
N TYR A 145 4.38 12.26 -8.01
CA TYR A 145 3.89 11.38 -6.95
C TYR A 145 3.90 12.12 -5.59
N PRO A 146 2.77 12.16 -4.86
CA PRO A 146 2.67 12.92 -3.60
C PRO A 146 3.24 12.19 -2.38
N CYS A 147 3.60 10.91 -2.53
CA CYS A 147 4.03 10.03 -1.44
C CYS A 147 5.28 10.53 -0.70
N LEU A 148 5.33 10.26 0.61
CA LEU A 148 6.46 10.61 1.45
C LEU A 148 7.56 9.53 1.38
N PHE A 149 8.79 9.92 1.07
CA PHE A 149 9.95 9.01 1.09
C PHE A 149 10.74 9.15 2.40
N GLU A 150 10.80 8.08 3.20
CA GLU A 150 11.52 8.05 4.47
C GLU A 150 12.53 6.91 4.54
N PHE A 151 13.65 7.13 5.25
CA PHE A 151 14.68 6.11 5.41
C PHE A 151 14.41 5.22 6.61
N VAL A 152 14.64 3.91 6.42
CA VAL A 152 14.69 2.95 7.52
C VAL A 152 16.14 2.70 7.92
N LYS A 153 16.48 2.96 9.18
CA LYS A 153 17.81 2.72 9.74
C LYS A 153 17.71 1.75 10.90
N LYS A 154 18.36 0.58 10.76
CA LYS A 154 18.36 -0.50 11.77
C LYS A 154 16.93 -0.91 12.18
N GLY A 155 16.04 -1.03 11.18
CA GLY A 155 14.64 -1.42 11.40
C GLY A 155 13.73 -0.32 11.96
N ARG A 156 14.23 0.93 12.07
CA ARG A 156 13.50 2.06 12.64
C ARG A 156 13.36 3.21 11.67
N VAL A 157 12.23 3.90 11.72
CA VAL A 157 12.03 5.19 11.05
C VAL A 157 12.35 6.34 12.01
N SER A 158 12.57 7.53 11.48
CA SER A 158 12.92 8.71 12.26
C SER A 158 11.76 9.18 13.16
N ASN A 159 10.54 9.16 12.63
CA ASN A 159 9.32 9.56 13.32
C ASN A 159 8.18 8.59 13.00
N PRO A 160 8.03 7.50 13.77
CA PRO A 160 7.01 6.49 13.55
C PRO A 160 5.57 7.04 13.57
N SER A 161 5.28 8.00 14.44
CA SER A 161 3.94 8.61 14.53
C SER A 161 3.59 9.40 13.27
N LEU A 162 4.55 10.13 12.68
CA LEU A 162 4.33 10.84 11.41
C LEU A 162 3.97 9.90 10.26
N ILE A 163 4.55 8.69 10.25
CA ILE A 163 4.22 7.68 9.24
C ILE A 163 2.75 7.25 9.33
N LEU A 164 2.14 7.32 10.52
CA LEU A 164 0.79 6.83 10.81
C LEU A 164 -0.31 7.92 10.88
N VAL A 165 0.04 9.21 10.82
CA VAL A 165 -0.95 10.30 10.67
C VAL A 165 -1.85 9.97 9.47
N SER A 166 -3.16 10.28 9.44
CA SER A 166 -4.00 10.05 8.25
C SER A 166 -4.03 11.30 7.33
N GLU A 167 -3.48 11.20 6.11
CA GLU A 167 -3.27 12.22 5.09
C GLU A 167 -2.99 11.50 3.75
N VAL A 168 -3.88 11.69 2.78
CA VAL A 168 -3.78 11.03 1.47
C VAL A 168 -2.59 11.58 0.68
N ARG A 169 -1.69 10.66 0.28
CA ARG A 169 -0.46 10.97 -0.49
C ARG A 169 -0.19 9.95 -1.58
N ARG A 170 -1.22 9.22 -2.01
CA ARG A 170 -1.16 8.19 -3.06
C ARG A 170 -1.60 8.74 -4.42
N MET A 171 -1.27 8.03 -5.50
CA MET A 171 -1.72 8.38 -6.86
C MET A 171 -3.11 7.82 -7.16
N THR A 172 -3.42 6.64 -6.64
CA THR A 172 -4.73 6.01 -6.83
C THR A 172 -5.85 6.88 -6.23
N LYS A 173 -6.99 6.86 -6.89
CA LYS A 173 -8.26 7.45 -6.43
C LYS A 173 -9.22 6.40 -5.88
N LEU A 174 -8.80 5.13 -5.86
CA LEU A 174 -9.65 3.99 -5.52
C LEU A 174 -10.32 4.12 -4.16
N PHE A 175 -9.60 4.66 -3.18
CA PHE A 175 -10.06 4.77 -1.79
C PHE A 175 -10.60 6.16 -1.44
N ASP A 176 -10.68 7.06 -2.42
CA ASP A 176 -11.27 8.37 -2.22
C ASP A 176 -12.79 8.22 -2.28
N ASP A 177 -13.51 9.04 -1.52
CA ASP A 177 -14.96 9.12 -1.63
C ASP A 177 -15.34 9.65 -3.02
N VAL A 178 -16.40 9.09 -3.59
CA VAL A 178 -17.02 9.70 -4.77
C VAL A 178 -17.60 11.02 -4.30
N ASP A 179 -16.94 12.14 -4.62
CA ASP A 179 -17.45 13.48 -4.33
C ASP A 179 -18.89 13.58 -4.86
N GLU A 180 -19.87 13.47 -3.96
CA GLU A 180 -21.31 13.64 -4.25
C GLU A 180 -21.68 15.11 -4.52
N PHE A 181 -20.70 16.02 -4.56
CA PHE A 181 -20.90 17.43 -4.86
C PHE A 181 -21.23 17.64 -6.34
N VAL A 182 -22.46 17.26 -6.71
CA VAL A 182 -23.22 18.01 -7.69
C VAL A 182 -23.36 19.42 -7.10
N PHE A 183 -22.63 20.37 -7.66
CA PHE A 183 -22.97 21.78 -7.42
C PHE A 183 -24.40 21.94 -7.95
N ASP A 184 -25.40 22.01 -7.06
CA ASP A 184 -26.67 22.67 -7.36
C ASP A 184 -26.30 24.15 -7.54
N ASP A 185 -25.75 24.48 -8.71
CA ASP A 185 -25.79 25.84 -9.23
C ASP A 185 -27.27 26.11 -9.54
N ASP A 186 -28.00 26.50 -8.49
CA ASP A 186 -29.11 27.42 -8.63
C ASP A 186 -28.56 28.64 -9.39
N GLU A 187 -28.88 28.70 -10.69
CA GLU A 187 -28.35 29.60 -11.75
C GLU A 187 -27.27 28.89 -12.59
N GLU A 188 -27.57 28.29 -13.74
CA GLU A 188 -27.95 29.01 -14.96
C GLU A 188 -28.15 28.02 -16.14
N GLU A 189 -28.84 28.51 -17.18
CA GLU A 189 -28.57 28.22 -18.60
C GLU A 189 -28.08 26.81 -19.00
N ASP A 190 -28.97 26.10 -19.71
CA ASP A 190 -28.80 24.98 -20.66
C ASP A 190 -27.40 24.71 -21.28
N GLN A 191 -26.37 24.46 -20.47
CA GLN A 191 -25.13 23.82 -20.89
C GLN A 191 -24.90 22.59 -20.03
N PRO A 192 -25.03 21.37 -20.57
CA PRO A 192 -24.59 20.19 -19.86
C PRO A 192 -23.08 20.35 -19.63
N PHE A 193 -22.70 20.65 -18.38
CA PHE A 193 -21.33 20.49 -17.94
C PHE A 193 -21.01 19.01 -18.14
N GLU A 194 -20.21 18.68 -19.16
CA GLU A 194 -19.54 17.38 -19.22
C GLU A 194 -18.49 17.37 -18.09
N GLY A 195 -18.97 17.29 -16.85
CA GLY A 195 -18.12 17.09 -15.69
C GLY A 195 -17.35 15.80 -15.91
N GLU A 196 -16.02 15.85 -15.76
CA GLU A 196 -15.20 14.65 -15.76
C GLU A 196 -15.82 13.65 -14.79
N GLU A 197 -16.29 12.51 -15.30
CA GLU A 197 -16.84 11.46 -14.45
C GLU A 197 -15.78 11.12 -13.39
N SER A 198 -16.13 11.27 -12.11
CA SER A 198 -15.20 10.99 -11.01
C SER A 198 -14.54 9.62 -11.18
N ASN A 199 -13.22 9.60 -10.99
CA ASN A 199 -12.42 8.38 -10.98
C ASN A 199 -12.34 7.77 -9.56
N ALA A 200 -12.98 8.38 -8.57
CA ALA A 200 -12.97 7.90 -7.20
C ALA A 200 -13.78 6.60 -7.07
N GLY A 201 -13.29 5.65 -6.27
CA GLY A 201 -14.01 4.40 -5.98
C GLY A 201 -14.13 3.40 -7.14
N ASP A 202 -13.62 3.69 -8.34
CA ASP A 202 -13.75 2.81 -9.51
C ASP A 202 -12.40 2.14 -9.90
N PRO A 203 -12.23 0.83 -9.62
CA PRO A 203 -11.04 0.07 -10.04
C PRO A 203 -10.80 0.13 -11.56
N GLY A 204 -11.85 0.22 -12.37
CA GLY A 204 -11.73 0.26 -13.83
C GLY A 204 -11.04 1.50 -14.37
N LYS A 205 -10.97 2.57 -13.57
CA LYS A 205 -10.35 3.85 -13.90
C LYS A 205 -8.91 3.98 -13.37
N ASP A 206 -8.45 3.06 -12.52
CA ASP A 206 -7.06 3.04 -12.04
C ASP A 206 -6.13 2.34 -13.05
N PRO A 207 -4.98 2.94 -13.43
CA PRO A 207 -4.09 2.36 -14.44
C PRO A 207 -3.57 0.95 -14.13
N PHE A 208 -3.42 0.57 -12.86
CA PHE A 208 -2.91 -0.74 -12.48
C PHE A 208 -4.02 -1.77 -12.25
N LEU A 209 -5.26 -1.32 -12.02
CA LEU A 209 -6.40 -2.21 -11.80
C LEU A 209 -7.22 -2.43 -13.07
N ALA A 210 -7.28 -1.45 -13.97
CA ALA A 210 -8.03 -1.52 -15.21
C ALA A 210 -7.74 -2.81 -15.99
N ARG A 211 -8.80 -3.48 -16.46
CA ARG A 211 -8.73 -4.71 -17.24
C ARG A 211 -9.10 -4.47 -18.70
N ARG A 212 -8.57 -5.29 -19.60
CA ARG A 212 -8.98 -5.36 -21.00
C ARG A 212 -10.28 -6.17 -21.10
N GLY A 213 -10.97 -6.11 -22.23
CA GLY A 213 -12.14 -6.96 -22.48
C GLY A 213 -11.89 -8.47 -22.39
N SER A 214 -10.62 -8.90 -22.40
CA SER A 214 -10.19 -10.28 -22.16
C SER A 214 -10.03 -10.66 -20.67
N GLY A 215 -10.24 -9.74 -19.73
CA GLY A 215 -10.07 -9.93 -18.28
C GLY A 215 -8.64 -9.71 -17.76
N GLN A 216 -7.64 -9.61 -18.65
CA GLN A 216 -6.25 -9.34 -18.27
C GLN A 216 -6.04 -7.87 -17.88
N ARG A 217 -5.11 -7.60 -16.96
CA ARG A 217 -4.68 -6.24 -16.62
C ARG A 217 -4.22 -5.48 -17.87
N GLN A 218 -4.57 -4.20 -17.94
CA GLN A 218 -4.10 -3.31 -19.00
C GLN A 218 -2.59 -3.08 -18.88
N ASN A 219 -2.11 -2.87 -17.66
CA ASN A 219 -0.71 -2.67 -17.28
C ASN A 219 -0.24 -3.77 -16.30
N PRO A 220 0.02 -5.00 -16.78
CA PRO A 220 0.47 -6.08 -15.90
C PRO A 220 1.88 -5.79 -15.36
N VAL A 221 2.11 -6.16 -14.10
CA VAL A 221 3.45 -6.12 -13.49
C VAL A 221 4.18 -7.46 -13.67
N PRO A 222 5.52 -7.48 -13.54
CA PRO A 222 6.28 -8.73 -13.55
C PRO A 222 5.89 -9.64 -12.38
N ASP A 223 5.74 -10.94 -12.64
CA ASP A 223 5.67 -11.95 -11.58
C ASP A 223 7.05 -12.10 -10.93
N ILE A 224 7.19 -11.54 -9.74
CA ILE A 224 8.46 -11.53 -9.01
C ILE A 224 8.78 -12.87 -8.34
N ARG A 225 7.79 -13.78 -8.15
CA ARG A 225 8.03 -15.16 -7.68
C ARG A 225 8.90 -15.91 -8.68
N SER A 226 8.63 -15.70 -9.96
CA SER A 226 9.34 -16.35 -11.07
C SER A 226 10.81 -15.93 -11.18
N LEU A 227 11.22 -14.83 -10.54
CA LEU A 227 12.58 -14.29 -10.64
C LEU A 227 13.62 -15.10 -9.84
N GLY A 228 13.19 -15.99 -8.94
CA GLY A 228 14.10 -16.86 -8.18
C GLY A 228 15.01 -16.14 -7.17
N ILE A 229 14.77 -14.85 -6.91
CA ILE A 229 15.56 -13.97 -6.04
C ILE A 229 15.06 -13.95 -4.58
N PHE A 230 14.00 -14.72 -4.28
CA PHE A 230 13.32 -14.78 -2.98
C PHE A 230 13.45 -16.16 -2.29
N GLN A 231 14.48 -16.94 -2.65
CA GLN A 231 14.84 -18.20 -2.00
C GLN A 231 15.57 -18.00 -0.67
#